data_AF-A0A136M633-F1
#
_entry.id   AF-A0A136M633-F1
#
_cell.length_a   1.000
_cell.length_b   1.000
_cell.length_c   1.000
_cell.angle_alpha   90.00
_cell.angle_beta   90.00
_cell.angle_gamma   90.00
#
_symmetry.space_group_name_H-M   'P 1'
#
loop_
_entity.id
_entity.type
_entity.pdbx_description
1 polymer ?
#
loop_
_entity_poly.entity_id
_entity_poly.type
_entity_poly.pdbx_seq_one_letter_code
_entity_poly.pdbx_strand_id
1 'polypeptide(L)'
;KIVNFFEANTKRNPVIPMVAFLYSFFSKVLIASTSPDRSASGIATFLNINRYFVSNYSDTLRNYTHTQIITTLSLLKQADLKLKGVDAGDATDGQILRELVLRMML
;
A
#
# COMPACT_ATOMS: atom_id res chain seq x y z
N LYS A 1 -7.50 -4.64 16.63
CA LYS A 1 -8.75 -3.85 16.48
C LYS A 1 -9.18 -3.73 15.00
N ILE A 2 -8.29 -3.36 14.06
CA ILE A 2 -8.62 -3.32 12.61
C ILE A 2 -8.82 -4.71 11.99
N VAL A 3 -8.01 -5.70 12.38
CA VAL A 3 -8.08 -7.07 11.84
C VAL A 3 -9.44 -7.74 12.12
N ASN A 4 -9.93 -7.65 13.36
CA ASN A 4 -11.24 -8.21 13.75
C ASN A 4 -12.43 -7.54 13.03
N PHE A 5 -12.26 -6.29 12.56
CA PHE A 5 -13.29 -5.58 11.81
C PHE A 5 -13.45 -6.13 10.37
N PHE A 6 -12.36 -6.62 9.76
CA PHE A 6 -12.37 -7.19 8.42
C PHE A 6 -12.88 -8.63 8.38
N GLU A 7 -12.59 -9.45 9.39
CA GLU A 7 -13.14 -10.82 9.51
C GLU A 7 -14.67 -10.82 9.62
N ALA A 8 -15.27 -9.84 10.29
CA ALA A 8 -16.71 -9.82 10.56
C ALA A 8 -17.58 -9.34 9.38
N ASN A 9 -17.00 -8.76 8.31
CA ASN A 9 -17.76 -8.07 7.26
C ASN A 9 -17.19 -8.24 5.83
N THR A 10 -16.84 -9.47 5.44
CA THR A 10 -16.27 -9.82 4.13
C THR A 10 -17.12 -9.42 2.91
N LYS A 11 -18.44 -9.21 3.06
CA LYS A 11 -19.33 -8.74 1.99
C LYS A 11 -19.29 -7.23 1.70
N ARG A 12 -18.79 -6.40 2.63
CA ARG A 12 -18.81 -4.92 2.48
C ARG A 12 -17.47 -4.31 2.13
N ASN A 13 -16.36 -5.01 2.38
CA ASN A 13 -15.02 -4.50 2.13
C ASN A 13 -14.24 -5.49 1.26
N PRO A 14 -14.32 -5.38 -0.08
CA PRO A 14 -13.57 -6.29 -0.94
C PRO A 14 -12.07 -6.03 -0.73
N VAL A 15 -11.40 -7.02 -0.16
CA VAL A 15 -10.00 -6.94 0.28
C VAL A 15 -9.05 -6.72 -0.91
N ILE A 16 -9.33 -7.38 -2.03
CA ILE A 16 -8.52 -7.30 -3.25
C ILE A 16 -8.40 -5.86 -3.77
N PRO A 17 -9.49 -5.11 -4.01
CA PRO A 17 -9.43 -3.69 -4.36
C PRO A 17 -8.64 -2.81 -3.39
N MET A 18 -8.72 -3.08 -2.09
CA MET A 18 -7.96 -2.31 -1.08
C MET A 18 -6.46 -2.52 -1.24
N VAL A 19 -6.01 -3.77 -1.36
CA VAL A 19 -4.59 -4.10 -1.56
C VAL A 19 -4.10 -3.52 -2.89
N ALA A 20 -4.90 -3.59 -3.95
CA ALA A 20 -4.57 -2.98 -5.25
C ALA A 20 -4.43 -1.45 -5.16
N PHE A 21 -5.31 -0.78 -4.43
CA PHE A 21 -5.21 0.67 -4.18
C PHE A 21 -3.93 1.04 -3.43
N LEU A 22 -3.61 0.32 -2.36
CA LEU A 22 -2.37 0.52 -1.59
C LEU A 22 -1.13 0.28 -2.45
N TYR A 23 -1.13 -0.77 -3.28
CA TYR A 23 -0.02 -1.06 -4.19
C TYR A 23 0.19 0.09 -5.19
N SER A 24 -0.91 0.62 -5.76
CA SER A 24 -0.85 1.77 -6.67
C SER A 24 -0.32 3.02 -5.98
N PHE A 25 -0.77 3.29 -4.75
CA PHE A 25 -0.28 4.41 -3.94
C PHE A 25 1.22 4.30 -3.68
N PHE A 26 1.70 3.18 -3.13
CA PHE A 26 3.13 2.99 -2.85
C PHE A 26 3.99 2.94 -4.12
N SER A 27 3.44 2.51 -5.26
CA SER A 27 4.13 2.58 -6.56
C SER A 27 4.38 4.03 -6.96
N LYS A 28 3.39 4.90 -6.77
CA LYS A 28 3.53 6.35 -6.99
C LYS A 28 4.46 7.00 -5.96
N VAL A 29 4.45 6.54 -4.70
CA VAL A 29 5.44 6.99 -3.70
C VAL A 29 6.86 6.62 -4.13
N LEU A 30 7.08 5.41 -4.65
CA LEU A 30 8.38 5.00 -5.18
C LEU A 30 8.83 5.90 -6.33
N ILE A 31 7.94 6.19 -7.28
CA ILE A 31 8.22 7.13 -8.38
C ILE A 31 8.52 8.53 -7.81
N ALA A 32 7.70 9.05 -6.90
CA ALA A 32 7.94 10.34 -6.25
C ALA A 32 9.28 10.37 -5.50
N SER A 33 9.73 9.21 -4.98
CA SER A 33 11.01 9.07 -4.31
C SER A 33 12.21 9.28 -5.24
N THR A 34 12.02 9.26 -6.57
CA THR A 34 13.06 9.58 -7.56
C THR A 34 12.91 10.98 -8.18
N SER A 35 11.93 11.77 -7.73
CA SER A 35 11.71 13.12 -8.24
C SER A 35 12.91 14.03 -7.96
N PRO A 36 13.39 14.80 -8.94
CA PRO A 36 14.48 15.76 -8.75
C PRO A 36 14.05 16.96 -7.88
N ASP A 37 12.78 17.35 -7.93
CA ASP A 37 12.21 18.41 -7.10
C ASP A 37 11.33 17.80 -6.00
N ARG A 38 11.81 17.90 -4.75
CA ARG A 38 11.13 17.37 -3.56
C ARG A 38 10.02 18.27 -3.03
N SER A 39 9.81 19.45 -3.62
CA SER A 39 8.70 20.32 -3.24
C SER A 39 7.36 19.65 -3.54
N ALA A 40 6.32 20.02 -2.77
CA ALA A 40 4.97 19.52 -3.02
C ALA A 40 4.48 19.84 -4.45
N SER A 41 4.90 20.98 -5.01
CA SER A 41 4.57 21.33 -6.40
C SER A 41 5.35 20.47 -7.40
N GLY A 42 6.64 20.25 -7.16
CA GLY A 42 7.50 19.41 -7.99
C GLY A 42 7.00 17.97 -8.06
N ILE A 43 6.67 17.39 -6.90
CA ILE A 43 6.12 16.03 -6.81
C ILE A 43 4.76 15.95 -7.52
N ALA A 44 3.88 16.94 -7.35
CA ALA A 44 2.56 16.93 -8.01
C ALA A 44 2.69 16.94 -9.54
N THR A 45 3.59 17.79 -10.07
CA THR A 45 3.91 17.84 -11.50
C THR A 45 4.55 16.54 -11.97
N PHE A 46 5.54 16.02 -11.24
CA PHE A 46 6.27 14.81 -11.58
C PHE A 46 5.37 13.56 -11.64
N LEU A 47 4.41 13.46 -10.73
CA LEU A 47 3.43 12.37 -10.70
C LEU A 47 2.18 12.63 -11.56
N ASN A 48 2.07 13.82 -12.18
CA ASN A 48 0.88 14.28 -12.89
C ASN A 48 -0.41 14.10 -12.06
N ILE A 49 -0.39 14.55 -10.81
CA ILE A 49 -1.53 14.48 -9.89
C ILE A 49 -1.99 15.87 -9.47
N ASN A 50 -3.26 15.95 -9.04
CA ASN A 50 -3.78 17.18 -8.47
C ASN A 50 -3.08 17.50 -7.13
N ARG A 51 -2.70 18.78 -6.95
CA ARG A 51 -2.00 19.31 -5.78
C ARG A 51 -2.67 18.98 -4.44
N TYR A 52 -3.99 18.83 -4.38
CA TYR A 52 -4.69 18.45 -3.15
C TYR A 52 -4.32 17.06 -2.63
N PHE A 53 -3.87 16.15 -3.51
CA PHE A 53 -3.49 14.79 -3.12
C PHE A 53 -2.00 14.63 -2.85
N VAL A 54 -1.18 15.67 -3.09
CA VAL A 54 0.28 15.55 -2.99
C VAL A 54 0.77 15.39 -1.56
N SER A 55 0.03 15.96 -0.58
CA SER A 55 0.39 15.88 0.84
C SER A 55 0.61 14.45 1.29
N ASN A 56 -0.28 13.52 0.91
CA ASN A 56 -0.15 12.10 1.25
C ASN A 56 1.17 11.49 0.76
N TYR A 57 1.62 11.86 -0.44
CA TYR A 57 2.89 11.37 -0.99
C TYR A 57 4.09 12.04 -0.29
N SER A 58 4.05 13.35 -0.10
CA SER A 58 5.09 14.10 0.59
C SER A 58 5.28 13.64 2.04
N ASP A 59 4.19 13.40 2.76
CA ASP A 59 4.22 12.91 4.14
C ASP A 59 4.74 11.47 4.20
N THR A 60 4.34 10.62 3.24
CA THR A 60 4.89 9.25 3.18
C THR A 60 6.39 9.26 2.92
N LEU A 61 6.88 10.09 2.00
CA LEU A 61 8.31 10.23 1.70
C LEU A 61 9.14 10.75 2.89
N ARG A 62 8.51 11.48 3.83
CA ARG A 62 9.17 11.94 5.06
C ARG A 62 9.27 10.84 6.13
N ASN A 63 8.32 9.90 6.14
CA ASN A 63 8.21 8.88 7.18
C ASN A 63 8.76 7.51 6.75
N TYR A 64 8.92 7.26 5.45
CA TYR A 64 9.37 5.99 4.90
C TYR A 64 10.68 6.15 4.15
N THR A 65 11.64 5.29 4.46
CA THR A 65 12.87 5.12 3.67
C THR A 65 12.57 4.43 2.34
N HIS A 66 13.48 4.59 1.36
CA HIS A 66 13.36 3.94 0.06
C HIS A 66 13.25 2.41 0.18
N THR A 67 14.03 1.80 1.07
CA THR A 67 13.96 0.37 1.37
C THR A 67 12.60 -0.03 1.92
N GLN A 68 12.03 0.73 2.88
CA GLN A 68 10.70 0.45 3.43
C GLN A 68 9.60 0.54 2.37
N ILE A 69 9.70 1.47 1.40
CA ILE A 69 8.75 1.57 0.28
C ILE A 69 8.80 0.30 -0.59
N ILE A 70 10.00 -0.17 -0.95
CA ILE A 70 10.20 -1.39 -1.75
C ILE A 70 9.70 -2.63 -1.00
N THR A 71 10.02 -2.74 0.29
CA THR A 71 9.52 -3.84 1.14
C THR A 71 8.00 -3.83 1.19
N THR A 72 7.39 -2.66 1.39
CA THR A 72 5.93 -2.51 1.41
C THR A 72 5.29 -2.95 0.10
N LEU A 73 5.85 -2.54 -1.05
CA LEU A 73 5.39 -3.00 -2.38
C LEU A 73 5.47 -4.52 -2.53
N SER A 74 6.55 -5.12 -2.04
CA SER A 74 6.75 -6.57 -2.10
C SER A 74 5.72 -7.31 -1.25
N LEU A 75 5.43 -6.82 -0.05
CA LEU A 75 4.39 -7.37 0.83
C LEU A 75 2.99 -7.24 0.23
N LEU A 76 2.66 -6.08 -0.33
CA LEU A 76 1.38 -5.83 -1.00
C LEU A 76 1.18 -6.75 -2.22
N LYS A 77 2.25 -6.96 -3.01
CA LYS A 77 2.22 -7.91 -4.14
C LYS A 77 1.99 -9.34 -3.68
N GLN A 78 2.67 -9.78 -2.63
CA GLN A 78 2.47 -11.13 -2.06
C GLN A 78 1.05 -11.30 -1.53
N ALA A 79 0.51 -10.30 -0.84
CA ALA A 79 -0.87 -10.34 -0.35
C ALA A 79 -1.89 -10.40 -1.49
N ASP A 80 -1.74 -9.59 -2.54
CA ASP A 80 -2.62 -9.61 -3.72
C ASP A 80 -2.63 -10.97 -4.42
N LEU A 81 -1.47 -11.63 -4.55
CA LEU A 81 -1.36 -12.98 -5.10
C LEU A 81 -2.08 -14.01 -4.22
N LYS A 82 -1.84 -13.99 -2.89
CA LYS A 82 -2.51 -14.88 -1.94
C LYS A 82 -4.03 -14.70 -1.95
N LEU A 83 -4.53 -13.47 -1.98
CA LEU A 83 -5.96 -13.16 -2.05
C LEU A 83 -6.62 -13.62 -3.37
N LYS A 84 -5.82 -13.79 -4.43
CA LYS A 84 -6.25 -14.35 -5.71
C LYS A 84 -6.10 -15.88 -5.78
N GLY A 85 -5.69 -16.52 -4.68
CA GLY A 85 -5.52 -17.98 -4.58
C GLY A 85 -4.15 -18.50 -5.02
N VAL A 86 -3.20 -17.63 -5.34
CA VAL A 86 -1.83 -18.04 -5.70
C VAL A 86 -1.01 -18.22 -4.44
N ASP A 87 -0.47 -19.42 -4.22
CA ASP A 87 0.33 -19.80 -3.03
C ASP A 87 -0.37 -19.49 -1.69
N ALA A 88 -1.71 -19.49 -1.68
CA ALA A 88 -2.51 -19.14 -0.50
C ALA A 88 -2.58 -20.26 0.55
N GLY A 89 -2.43 -21.53 0.13
CA GLY A 89 -2.69 -22.68 0.99
C GLY A 89 -4.11 -22.64 1.56
N ASP A 90 -4.24 -22.90 2.86
CA ASP A 90 -5.53 -22.86 3.59
C ASP A 90 -5.79 -21.49 4.26
N ALA A 91 -5.01 -20.46 3.94
CA ALA A 91 -5.15 -19.15 4.59
C ALA A 91 -6.42 -18.42 4.13
N THR A 92 -7.18 -17.92 5.10
CA THR A 92 -8.33 -17.04 4.85
C THR A 92 -7.87 -15.62 4.50
N ASP A 93 -8.70 -14.85 3.79
CA ASP A 93 -8.46 -13.44 3.49
C ASP A 93 -8.12 -12.60 4.73
N GLY A 94 -8.77 -12.89 5.86
CA GLY A 94 -8.51 -12.23 7.14
C GLY A 94 -7.11 -12.52 7.69
N GLN A 95 -6.65 -13.77 7.58
CA GLN A 95 -5.29 -14.15 7.97
C GLN A 95 -4.24 -13.51 7.08
N ILE A 96 -4.48 -13.46 5.76
CA ILE A 96 -3.58 -12.80 4.80
C ILE A 96 -3.46 -11.30 5.13
N LEU A 97 -4.57 -10.62 5.40
CA LEU A 97 -4.57 -9.22 5.81
C LEU A 97 -3.86 -8.99 7.13
N ARG A 98 -4.08 -9.86 8.12
CA ARG A 98 -3.41 -9.76 9.42
C ARG A 98 -1.89 -9.88 9.26
N GLU A 99 -1.44 -10.85 8.46
CA GLU A 99 -0.03 -11.04 8.15
C GLU A 99 0.57 -9.80 7.45
N LEU A 100 -0.13 -9.25 6.45
CA LEU A 100 0.28 -8.04 5.74
C LEU A 100 0.48 -6.86 6.71
N VAL A 101 -0.52 -6.56 7.55
CA VAL A 101 -0.46 -5.42 8.49
C VAL A 101 0.68 -5.59 9.49
N LEU A 102 0.84 -6.79 10.05
CA LEU A 102 1.94 -7.06 11.00
C LEU A 102 3.31 -6.84 10.35
N ARG A 103 3.50 -7.35 9.12
CA ARG A 103 4.77 -7.19 8.40
C ARG A 103 5.06 -5.76 7.94
N MET A 104 4.03 -4.94 7.75
CA MET A 104 4.20 -3.51 7.43
C MET A 104 4.54 -2.65 8.66
N MET A 105 4.25 -3.13 9.88
CA MET A 105 4.52 -2.40 11.13
C MET A 105 5.86 -2.76 11.79
N LEU A 106 6.48 -3.86 11.36
CA LEU A 106 7.80 -4.33 11.82
C LEU A 106 8.90 -3.76 10.94
#